data_AF-A0A7S3GSW4-F1
#
_entry.id   AF-A0A7S3GSW4-F1
#
_cell.length_a   1.000
_cell.length_b   1.000
_cell.length_c   1.000
_cell.angle_alpha   90.00
_cell.angle_beta   90.00
_cell.angle_gamma   90.00
#
_symmetry.space_group_name_H-M   'P 1'
#
loop_
_entity.id
_entity.type
_entity.pdbx_description
1 polymer ?
#
loop_
_entity_poly.entity_id
_entity_poly.type
_entity_poly.pdbx_seq_one_letter_code
_entity_poly.pdbx_strand_id
1 'polypeptide(L)'
;GGDLKTVIGACLSSMCVVSAMQAIAAMPSFVALTPLAGAGFYEYMSLTFLLSIVQYVLSTTITGESTARVGPHAKGTLLGLEHSLFAAARVVAPQTGVYLLKTGGVSAVSSACAGVFAVVLALWHMFKDNKKYDVKMQSSTSDERKEK
;
A
#
# COMPACT_ATOMS: atom_id res chain seq x y z
N GLY A 1 1.59 2.60 -22.89
CA GLY A 1 1.43 1.99 -21.56
C GLY A 1 1.68 3.05 -20.52
N GLY A 2 0.78 3.23 -19.55
CA GLY A 2 0.96 4.21 -18.48
C GLY A 2 2.19 3.91 -17.62
N ASP A 3 2.80 4.94 -17.05
CA ASP A 3 3.94 4.80 -16.15
C ASP A 3 3.53 3.96 -14.93
N LEU A 4 4.13 2.78 -14.78
CA LEU A 4 3.84 1.83 -13.70
C LEU A 4 3.94 2.49 -12.31
N LYS A 5 4.83 3.48 -12.16
CA LYS A 5 5.02 4.24 -10.91
C LYS A 5 3.78 5.06 -10.56
N THR A 6 3.06 5.57 -11.55
CA THR A 6 1.82 6.32 -11.34
C THR A 6 0.71 5.39 -10.86
N VAL A 7 0.64 4.18 -11.41
CA VAL A 7 -0.33 3.16 -10.97
C VAL A 7 -0.08 2.75 -9.52
N ILE A 8 1.18 2.46 -9.16
CA ILE A 8 1.57 2.12 -7.78
C ILE A 8 1.18 3.25 -6.82
N GLY A 9 1.50 4.51 -7.16
CA GLY A 9 1.14 5.66 -6.33
C GLY A 9 -0.37 5.83 -6.18
N ALA A 10 -1.13 5.65 -7.26
CA ALA A 10 -2.59 5.73 -7.21
C ALA A 10 -3.19 4.63 -6.32
N CYS A 11 -2.74 3.38 -6.46
CA CYS A 11 -3.16 2.26 -5.61
C CYS A 11 -2.83 2.51 -4.13
N LEU A 12 -1.62 3.00 -3.80
CA LEU A 12 -1.27 3.30 -2.42
C LEU A 12 -2.16 4.41 -1.83
N SER A 13 -2.44 5.46 -2.61
CA SER A 13 -3.30 6.55 -2.17
C SER A 13 -4.75 6.10 -1.95
N SER A 14 -5.31 5.30 -2.86
CA SER A 14 -6.67 4.80 -2.73
C SER A 14 -6.80 3.81 -1.57
N MET A 15 -5.81 2.93 -1.34
CA MET A 15 -5.80 2.03 -0.19
C MET A 15 -5.77 2.81 1.14
N CYS A 16 -4.97 3.86 1.23
CA CYS A 16 -4.92 4.71 2.42
C CYS A 16 -6.28 5.36 2.72
N VAL A 17 -6.93 5.93 1.70
CA VAL A 17 -8.25 6.58 1.84
C VAL A 17 -9.32 5.57 2.22
N VAL A 18 -9.40 4.44 1.52
CA VAL A 18 -10.44 3.43 1.76
C VAL A 18 -10.25 2.77 3.13
N SER A 19 -9.01 2.50 3.57
CA SER A 19 -8.76 2.00 4.93
C SER A 19 -9.07 3.01 6.02
N ALA A 20 -8.84 4.31 5.79
CA ALA A 20 -9.25 5.35 6.73
C ALA A 20 -10.77 5.45 6.84
N MET A 21 -11.49 5.40 5.70
CA MET A 21 -12.95 5.35 5.68
C MET A 21 -13.48 4.11 6.41
N GLN A 22 -12.84 2.96 6.22
CA GLN A 22 -13.19 1.72 6.92
C GLN A 22 -13.00 1.83 8.44
N ALA A 23 -11.94 2.51 8.90
CA ALA A 23 -11.73 2.76 10.33
C ALA A 23 -12.82 3.67 10.93
N ILE A 24 -13.24 4.70 10.19
CA ILE A 24 -14.34 5.59 10.60
C ILE A 24 -15.66 4.83 10.63
N ALA A 25 -15.97 4.06 9.60
CA ALA A 25 -17.18 3.24 9.51
C ALA A 25 -17.24 2.16 10.62
N ALA A 26 -16.07 1.67 11.07
CA ALA A 26 -15.96 0.72 12.17
C ALA A 26 -16.05 1.38 13.56
N MET A 27 -16.14 2.71 13.69
CA MET A 27 -16.27 3.36 14.99
C MET A 27 -17.66 3.13 15.60
N PRO A 28 -17.74 2.81 16.91
CA PRO A 28 -19.01 2.51 17.58
C PRO A 28 -20.00 3.69 17.52
N SER A 29 -19.52 4.94 17.51
CA SER A 29 -20.35 6.14 17.38
C SER A 29 -21.06 6.24 16.03
N PHE A 30 -20.44 5.78 14.94
CA PHE A 30 -20.99 5.86 13.59
C PHE A 30 -21.97 4.71 13.33
N VAL A 31 -21.63 3.52 13.85
CA VAL A 31 -22.53 2.36 13.82
C VAL A 31 -23.80 2.62 14.64
N ALA A 32 -23.69 3.32 15.77
CA ALA A 32 -24.83 3.66 16.63
C ALA A 32 -25.81 4.69 16.03
N LEU A 33 -25.36 5.52 15.07
CA LEU A 33 -26.18 6.53 14.40
C LEU A 33 -27.03 5.96 13.27
N THR A 34 -26.77 4.72 12.82
CA THR A 34 -27.45 4.16 11.65
C THR A 34 -28.68 3.36 12.09
N PRO A 35 -29.91 3.78 11.72
CA PRO A 35 -31.15 3.16 12.21
C PRO A 35 -31.46 1.77 11.61
N LEU A 36 -30.67 1.30 10.64
CA LEU A 36 -30.76 -0.06 10.11
C LEU A 36 -29.78 -0.99 10.84
N ALA A 37 -30.33 -2.00 11.53
CA ALA A 37 -29.55 -3.12 12.05
C ALA A 37 -28.76 -3.78 10.91
N GLY A 38 -27.43 -3.68 10.95
CA GLY A 38 -26.51 -4.30 9.98
C GLY A 38 -25.99 -3.39 8.86
N ALA A 39 -26.45 -2.14 8.74
CA ALA A 39 -25.93 -1.23 7.70
C ALA A 39 -24.40 -1.00 7.79
N GLY A 40 -23.86 -0.87 9.01
CA GLY A 40 -22.41 -0.74 9.21
C GLY A 40 -21.61 -1.98 8.80
N PHE A 41 -22.22 -3.17 8.83
CA PHE A 41 -21.58 -4.40 8.39
C PHE A 41 -21.43 -4.45 6.85
N TYR A 42 -22.48 -4.06 6.11
CA TYR A 42 -22.43 -4.01 4.65
C TYR A 42 -21.43 -2.97 4.15
N GLU A 43 -21.36 -1.81 4.80
CA GLU A 43 -20.37 -0.76 4.49
C GLU A 43 -18.94 -1.25 4.73
N TYR A 44 -18.69 -1.92 5.86
CA TYR A 44 -17.39 -2.50 6.16
C TYR A 44 -16.98 -3.57 5.14
N MET A 45 -17.92 -4.42 4.74
CA MET A 45 -17.69 -5.48 3.76
C MET A 45 -17.40 -4.93 2.36
N SER A 46 -18.13 -3.91 1.91
CA SER A 46 -17.93 -3.30 0.60
C SER A 46 -16.56 -2.61 0.51
N LEU A 47 -16.14 -1.90 1.57
CA LEU A 47 -14.80 -1.29 1.66
C LEU A 47 -13.69 -2.35 1.68
N THR A 48 -13.87 -3.44 2.41
CA THR A 48 -12.92 -4.56 2.45
C THR A 48 -12.75 -5.22 1.08
N PHE A 49 -13.86 -5.38 0.35
CA PHE A 49 -13.83 -5.90 -1.01
C PHE A 49 -13.07 -4.97 -1.96
N LEU A 50 -13.33 -3.66 -1.88
CA LEU A 50 -12.62 -2.67 -2.69
C LEU A 50 -11.12 -2.66 -2.41
N LEU A 51 -10.72 -2.72 -1.13
CA LEU A 51 -9.31 -2.86 -0.74
C LEU A 51 -8.67 -4.11 -1.33
N SER A 52 -9.38 -5.24 -1.32
CA SER A 52 -8.87 -6.50 -1.86
C SER A 52 -8.56 -6.41 -3.36
N ILE A 53 -9.42 -5.72 -4.13
CA ILE A 53 -9.19 -5.46 -5.56
C ILE A 53 -7.93 -4.62 -5.76
N VAL A 54 -7.82 -3.50 -5.03
CA VAL A 54 -6.67 -2.60 -5.18
C VAL A 54 -5.37 -3.28 -4.74
N GLN A 55 -5.42 -4.07 -3.66
CA GLN A 55 -4.27 -4.84 -3.17
C GLN A 55 -3.78 -5.85 -4.21
N TYR A 56 -4.70 -6.53 -4.88
CA TYR A 56 -4.36 -7.47 -5.94
C TYR A 56 -3.66 -6.78 -7.11
N VAL A 57 -4.20 -5.64 -7.57
CA VAL A 57 -3.59 -4.86 -8.67
C VAL A 57 -2.22 -4.34 -8.28
N LEU A 58 -2.05 -3.83 -7.05
CA LEU A 58 -0.75 -3.36 -6.54
C LEU A 58 0.28 -4.50 -6.50
N SER A 59 -0.08 -5.65 -5.92
CA SER A 59 0.83 -6.80 -5.78
C SER A 59 1.30 -7.31 -7.14
N THR A 60 0.37 -7.49 -8.09
CA THR A 60 0.71 -7.96 -9.45
C THR A 60 1.58 -6.95 -10.20
N THR A 61 1.32 -5.65 -10.01
CA THR A 61 2.13 -4.57 -10.60
C THR A 61 3.55 -4.58 -10.03
N ILE A 62 3.73 -4.69 -8.72
CA ILE A 62 5.06 -4.71 -8.07
C ILE A 62 5.87 -5.93 -8.51
N THR A 63 5.26 -7.12 -8.53
CA THR A 63 5.94 -8.35 -9.00
C THR A 63 6.31 -8.23 -10.48
N GLY A 64 5.41 -7.71 -11.32
CA GLY A 64 5.69 -7.48 -12.74
C GLY A 64 6.85 -6.50 -12.97
N GLU A 65 6.90 -5.43 -12.18
CA GLU A 65 7.98 -4.44 -12.21
C GLU A 65 9.31 -5.05 -11.77
N SER A 66 9.31 -5.72 -10.62
CA SER A 66 10.51 -6.29 -10.02
C SER A 66 11.11 -7.36 -10.91
N THR A 67 10.29 -8.25 -11.46
CA THR A 67 10.74 -9.31 -12.40
C THR A 67 11.22 -8.78 -13.75
N ALA A 68 10.75 -7.60 -14.20
CA ALA A 68 11.24 -6.95 -15.42
C ALA A 68 12.62 -6.31 -15.25
N ARG A 69 12.99 -5.89 -14.03
CA ARG A 69 14.28 -5.25 -13.74
C ARG A 69 15.45 -6.22 -13.52
N VAL A 70 15.17 -7.48 -13.14
CA VAL A 70 16.22 -8.49 -12.92
C VAL A 70 16.54 -9.30 -14.17
N GLY A 71 17.82 -9.61 -14.33
CA GLY A 71 18.31 -10.49 -15.39
C GLY A 71 17.75 -11.91 -15.30
N PRO A 72 17.72 -12.69 -16.40
CA PRO A 72 17.06 -13.99 -16.48
C PRO A 72 17.51 -14.99 -15.41
N HIS A 73 18.79 -14.97 -15.05
CA HIS A 73 19.38 -15.90 -14.08
C HIS A 73 19.00 -15.63 -12.62
N ALA A 74 18.51 -14.43 -12.29
CA ALA A 74 18.16 -14.05 -10.91
C ALA A 74 16.64 -14.04 -10.65
N LYS A 75 15.81 -14.28 -11.67
CA LYS A 75 14.34 -14.21 -11.54
C LYS A 75 13.78 -15.23 -10.55
N GLY A 76 14.31 -16.46 -10.55
CA GLY A 76 13.87 -17.50 -9.62
C GLY A 76 14.12 -17.14 -8.16
N THR A 77 15.30 -16.58 -7.85
CA THR A 77 15.64 -16.12 -6.50
C THR A 77 14.76 -14.94 -6.07
N LEU A 78 14.55 -13.96 -6.95
CA LEU A 78 13.69 -12.81 -6.65
C LEU A 78 12.25 -13.26 -6.33
N LEU A 79 11.68 -14.13 -7.15
CA LEU A 79 10.33 -14.66 -6.95
C LEU A 79 10.22 -15.50 -5.66
N GLY A 80 11.27 -16.29 -5.36
CA GLY A 80 11.37 -17.02 -4.09
C GLY A 80 11.37 -16.10 -2.86
N LEU A 81 12.07 -14.96 -2.93
CA LEU A 81 12.07 -13.95 -1.87
C LEU A 81 10.70 -13.27 -1.72
N GLU A 82 10.04 -12.91 -2.83
CA GLU A 82 8.68 -12.34 -2.80
C GLU A 82 7.68 -13.29 -2.11
N HIS A 83 7.66 -14.56 -2.51
CA HIS A 83 6.79 -15.55 -1.88
C HIS A 83 7.13 -15.82 -0.42
N SER A 84 8.41 -15.83 -0.05
CA SER A 84 8.85 -15.98 1.34
C SER A 84 8.35 -14.81 2.19
N LEU A 85 8.43 -13.58 1.67
CA LEU A 85 7.93 -12.39 2.34
C LEU A 85 6.41 -12.45 2.50
N PHE A 86 5.67 -12.87 1.46
CA PHE A 86 4.22 -13.04 1.54
C PHE A 86 3.81 -14.15 2.51
N ALA A 87 4.59 -15.23 2.61
CA ALA A 87 4.36 -16.27 3.60
C ALA A 87 4.56 -15.74 5.02
N ALA A 88 5.66 -15.01 5.27
CA ALA A 88 5.91 -14.38 6.57
C ALA A 88 4.81 -13.39 6.96
N ALA A 89 4.38 -12.53 6.02
CA ALA A 89 3.29 -11.59 6.26
C ALA A 89 1.97 -12.31 6.62
N ARG A 90 1.65 -13.43 5.96
CA ARG A 90 0.46 -14.25 6.28
C ARG A 90 0.52 -14.90 7.66
N VAL A 91 1.69 -15.06 8.27
CA VAL A 91 1.81 -15.56 9.64
C VAL A 91 1.68 -14.44 10.66
N VAL A 92 2.37 -13.31 10.42
CA VAL A 92 2.43 -12.18 11.38
C VAL A 92 1.13 -11.39 11.41
N ALA A 93 0.50 -11.16 10.25
CA ALA A 93 -0.72 -10.36 10.14
C ALA A 93 -1.90 -10.91 10.97
N PRO A 94 -2.29 -12.20 10.89
CA PRO A 94 -3.41 -12.71 11.69
C PRO A 94 -3.11 -12.72 13.19
N GLN A 95 -1.86 -13.00 13.60
CA GLN A 95 -1.49 -12.94 15.02
C GLN A 95 -1.63 -11.53 15.58
N THR A 96 -1.09 -10.54 14.88
CA THR A 96 -1.20 -9.12 15.25
C THR A 96 -2.66 -8.65 15.18
N GLY A 97 -3.40 -9.08 14.16
CA GLY A 97 -4.81 -8.75 13.98
C GLY A 97 -5.70 -9.27 15.11
N VAL A 98 -5.52 -10.52 15.55
CA VAL A 98 -6.28 -11.09 16.68
C VAL A 98 -5.94 -10.36 17.99
N TYR A 99 -4.68 -9.99 18.19
CA TYR A 99 -4.27 -9.23 19.37
C TYR A 99 -4.92 -7.83 19.41
N LEU A 100 -4.91 -7.10 18.30
CA LEU A 100 -5.55 -5.79 18.17
C LEU A 100 -7.08 -5.89 18.30
N LEU A 101 -7.68 -6.94 17.72
CA LEU A 101 -9.12 -7.18 17.82
C LEU A 101 -9.56 -7.40 19.27
N LYS A 102 -8.75 -8.11 20.08
CA LYS A 102 -9.04 -8.34 21.50
C LYS A 102 -8.90 -7.08 22.36
N THR A 103 -8.02 -6.16 22.00
CA THR A 103 -7.67 -4.99 22.82
C THR A 103 -8.50 -3.75 22.46
N GLY A 104 -8.79 -3.52 21.18
CA GLY A 104 -9.49 -2.31 20.71
C GLY A 104 -10.58 -2.56 19.68
N GLY A 105 -11.00 -3.83 19.49
CA GLY A 105 -12.07 -4.19 18.57
C GLY A 105 -11.72 -3.97 17.09
N VAL A 106 -12.75 -3.94 16.25
CA VAL A 106 -12.59 -3.85 14.78
C VAL A 106 -12.01 -2.51 14.37
N SER A 107 -12.36 -1.42 15.06
CA SER A 107 -11.86 -0.08 14.76
C SER A 107 -10.34 0.02 14.96
N ALA A 108 -9.79 -0.62 16.00
CA ALA A 108 -8.35 -0.65 16.23
C ALA A 108 -7.61 -1.38 15.10
N VAL A 109 -8.12 -2.53 14.65
CA VAL A 109 -7.55 -3.28 13.51
C VAL A 109 -7.55 -2.43 12.25
N SER A 110 -8.67 -1.79 11.91
CA SER A 110 -8.78 -0.94 10.72
C SER A 110 -7.87 0.29 10.81
N SER A 111 -7.72 0.90 11.99
CA SER A 111 -6.81 2.03 12.20
C SER A 111 -5.34 1.64 12.03
N ALA A 112 -4.96 0.44 12.50
CA ALA A 112 -3.61 -0.09 12.32
C ALA A 112 -3.31 -0.35 10.84
N CYS A 113 -4.26 -0.92 10.09
CA CYS A 113 -4.14 -1.08 8.63
C CYS A 113 -3.96 0.26 7.91
N ALA A 114 -4.77 1.26 8.25
CA ALA A 114 -4.63 2.61 7.71
C ALA A 114 -3.25 3.21 8.04
N GLY A 115 -2.74 3.00 9.26
CA GLY A 115 -1.40 3.40 9.67
C GLY A 115 -0.30 2.77 8.83
N VAL A 116 -0.38 1.46 8.56
CA VAL A 116 0.60 0.77 7.69
C VAL A 116 0.58 1.36 6.28
N PHE A 117 -0.59 1.58 5.68
CA PHE A 117 -0.68 2.21 4.36
C PHE A 117 -0.17 3.65 4.36
N ALA A 118 -0.43 4.41 5.42
CA ALA A 118 0.09 5.77 5.56
C ALA A 118 1.62 5.80 5.65
N VAL A 119 2.24 4.88 6.38
CA VAL A 119 3.70 4.75 6.43
C VAL A 119 4.27 4.41 5.06
N VAL A 120 3.69 3.44 4.36
CA VAL A 120 4.14 3.06 3.00
C VAL A 120 3.99 4.23 2.03
N LEU A 121 2.89 4.98 2.11
CA LEU A 121 2.66 6.16 1.29
C LEU A 121 3.66 7.28 1.63
N ALA A 122 3.92 7.53 2.91
CA ALA A 122 4.92 8.51 3.34
C ALA A 122 6.32 8.15 2.83
N LEU A 123 6.73 6.88 2.96
CA LEU A 123 7.98 6.39 2.39
C LEU A 123 8.02 6.58 0.87
N TRP A 124 6.93 6.25 0.17
CA TRP A 124 6.83 6.43 -1.28
C TRP A 124 7.03 7.89 -1.70
N HIS A 125 6.41 8.84 -0.99
CA HIS A 125 6.59 10.27 -1.24
C HIS A 125 8.04 10.73 -0.95
N MET A 126 8.60 10.34 0.19
CA MET A 126 9.99 10.66 0.56
C MET A 126 11.00 10.19 -0.50
N PHE A 127 10.86 8.97 -1.02
CA PHE A 127 11.76 8.45 -2.05
C PHE A 127 11.51 9.04 -3.45
N LYS A 128 10.27 9.43 -3.76
CA LYS A 128 9.94 10.09 -5.02
C LYS A 128 10.50 11.52 -5.07
N ASP A 129 10.48 12.24 -3.96
CA ASP A 129 10.99 13.62 -3.89
C ASP A 129 12.52 13.67 -3.89
N ASN A 130 13.20 12.71 -3.24
CA ASN A 130 14.68 12.60 -3.31
C ASN A 130 15.21 12.44 -4.74
N LYS A 131 14.46 11.75 -5.62
CA LYS A 131 14.88 11.56 -7.02
C LYS A 131 14.80 12.84 -7.86
N LYS A 132 14.02 13.84 -7.45
CA LYS A 132 13.96 15.15 -8.14
C LYS A 132 15.19 16.02 -7.87
N TYR A 133 15.86 15.84 -6.73
CA TYR A 133 17.06 16.61 -6.40
C TYR A 133 18.30 16.09 -7.15
N ASP A 134 18.44 14.77 -7.28
CA ASP A 134 19.60 14.14 -7.92
C ASP A 134 19.68 14.47 -9.44
N VAL A 135 18.54 14.41 -10.14
CA VAL A 135 18.48 14.72 -11.59
C VAL A 135 18.79 16.19 -11.90
N LYS A 136 18.42 17.11 -10.99
CA LYS A 136 18.67 18.54 -11.18
C LYS A 136 20.17 18.89 -11.10
N MET A 137 20.94 18.10 -10.37
CA MET A 137 22.39 18.32 -10.20
C MET A 137 23.20 17.76 -11.38
N GLN A 138 22.75 16.65 -11.98
CA GLN A 138 23.43 16.01 -13.11
C GLN A 138 23.21 16.74 -14.45
N SER A 139 22.07 17.42 -14.61
CA SER A 139 21.78 18.26 -15.78
C SER A 139 22.66 19.51 -15.86
N SER A 140 23.11 20.09 -14.72
CA SER A 140 23.99 21.27 -14.75
C SER A 140 25.43 20.96 -15.12
N THR A 141 25.89 19.72 -14.96
CA THR A 141 27.30 19.34 -15.24
C THR A 141 27.53 18.95 -16.70
N SER A 142 26.48 18.67 -17.47
CA SER A 142 26.60 18.25 -18.88
C SER A 142 26.63 19.40 -19.88
N ASP A 143 26.20 20.60 -19.48
CA ASP A 143 26.24 21.78 -20.37
C ASP A 143 27.61 22.47 -20.40
N GLU A 144 28.40 22.42 -19.31
CA GLU A 144 29.70 23.11 -19.27
C GLU A 144 30.81 22.39 -20.09
N ARG A 145 30.57 21.15 -20.54
CA ARG A 145 31.56 20.37 -21.32
C ARG A 145 31.37 20.45 -22.83
N LYS A 146 30.43 21.28 -23.33
CA LYS A 146 30.23 21.54 -24.77
C LYS A 146 30.76 22.89 -25.25
N GLU A 147 31.35 23.68 -24.35
CA GLU A 147 31.84 25.04 -24.66
C GLU A 147 33.37 25.19 -24.59
N LYS A 148 34.12 24.09 -24.64
CA LYS A 148 35.59 24.12 -24.79
C LYS A 148 36.08 23.19 -25.89
#